data_AF-G7L318-F1
#
_entry.id   AF-G7L318-F1
#
_cell.length_a   1.000
_cell.length_b   1.000
_cell.length_c   1.000
_cell.angle_alpha   90.00
_cell.angle_beta   90.00
_cell.angle_gamma   90.00
#
_symmetry.space_group_name_H-M   'P 1'
#
loop_
_entity.id
_entity.type
_entity.pdbx_description
1 polymer ?
#
loop_
_entity_poly.entity_id
_entity_poly.type
_entity_poly.pdbx_seq_one_letter_code
_entity_poly.pdbx_strand_id
1 'polypeptide(L)' 'MPKSLKFVYTMILFIFLFLITKNVDALHDCEYDDDCPKSTSKRTYRCINKKCRSYFTRVEK' A
#
# COMPACT_ATOMS: atom_id res chain seq x y z
N MET A 1 36.80 12.83 -3.46
CA MET A 1 35.65 12.15 -2.84
C MET A 1 34.59 13.16 -2.37
N PRO A 2 33.69 13.60 -3.26
CA PRO A 2 32.35 14.06 -2.85
C PRO A 2 31.20 13.44 -3.71
N LYS A 3 31.56 12.74 -4.79
CA LYS A 3 30.61 12.14 -5.74
C LYS A 3 29.94 10.88 -5.17
N SER A 4 30.68 10.08 -4.40
CA SER A 4 30.15 8.88 -3.74
C SER A 4 29.15 9.20 -2.63
N LEU A 5 29.38 10.25 -1.85
CA LEU A 5 28.45 10.69 -0.79
C LEU A 5 27.10 11.14 -1.37
N LYS A 6 27.12 11.86 -2.50
CA LYS A 6 25.89 12.25 -3.21
C LYS A 6 25.12 11.02 -3.71
N PHE A 7 25.82 10.02 -4.23
CA PHE A 7 25.19 8.78 -4.70
C PHE A 7 24.56 7.99 -3.55
N VAL A 8 25.24 7.86 -2.41
CA VAL A 8 24.69 7.17 -1.23
C VAL A 8 23.46 7.93 -0.70
N TYR A 9 23.51 9.26 -0.66
CA TYR A 9 22.37 10.07 -0.22
C TYR A 9 21.14 9.92 -1.11
N THR A 10 21.31 9.90 -2.43
CA THR A 10 20.18 9.69 -3.35
C THR A 10 19.59 8.28 -3.20
N MET A 11 20.42 7.24 -3.08
CA MET A 11 19.93 5.87 -2.86
C MET A 11 19.12 5.75 -1.56
N ILE A 12 19.61 6.35 -0.48
CA ILE A 12 18.90 6.38 0.80
C ILE A 12 17.54 7.09 0.67
N LEU A 13 17.49 8.23 -0.01
CA LEU A 13 16.25 8.97 -0.26
C LEU A 13 15.23 8.10 -1.02
N PHE A 14 15.65 7.40 -2.07
CA PHE A 14 14.78 6.50 -2.83
C PHE A 14 14.26 5.34 -1.98
N ILE A 15 15.11 4.74 -1.15
CA ILE A 15 14.69 3.66 -0.23
C ILE A 15 13.66 4.17 0.77
N PHE A 16 13.86 5.36 1.36
CA PHE A 16 12.89 5.94 2.30
C PHE A 16 11.53 6.20 1.63
N LEU A 17 11.51 6.78 0.44
CA LEU A 17 10.26 7.03 -0.29
C LEU A 17 9.54 5.71 -0.63
N PHE A 18 10.28 4.68 -1.02
CA PHE A 18 9.71 3.35 -1.28
C PHE A 18 9.14 2.70 -0.02
N LEU A 19 9.84 2.79 1.12
CA LEU A 19 9.35 2.29 2.40
C LEU A 19 8.10 3.04 2.86
N ILE A 20 8.05 4.37 2.71
CA ILE A 20 6.86 5.16 3.06
C ILE A 20 5.66 4.72 2.22
N THR A 21 5.80 4.61 0.89
CA THR A 21 4.69 4.15 0.03
C THR A 21 4.23 2.73 0.38
N LYS A 22 5.14 1.81 0.73
CA LYS A 22 4.76 0.46 1.19
C LYS A 22 4.06 0.44 2.53
N ASN A 23 4.38 1.36 3.44
CA ASN A 23 3.67 1.51 4.70
C ASN A 23 2.30 2.19 4.51
N VAL A 24 2.13 3.05 3.50
CA VAL A 24 0.81 3.61 3.14
C VAL A 24 -0.08 2.54 2.49
N ASP A 25 0.50 1.61 1.73
CA ASP A 25 -0.17 0.40 1.25
C ASP A 25 -0.32 -0.70 2.33
N ALA A 26 0.22 -0.49 3.55
CA ALA A 26 0.01 -1.42 4.65
C ALA A 26 -1.45 -1.27 5.08
N LEU A 27 -2.26 -2.17 4.54
CA LEU A 27 -3.72 -2.33 4.72
C LEU A 27 -4.23 -1.57 5.96
N HIS A 28 -5.11 -0.60 5.71
CA HIS A 28 -5.83 0.11 6.76
C HIS A 28 -6.37 -0.89 7.78
N ASP A 29 -6.10 -0.63 9.05
CA ASP A 29 -6.71 -1.42 10.11
C ASP A 29 -8.23 -1.23 10.07
N CYS A 30 -8.97 -2.29 10.36
CA CYS A 30 -10.44 -2.30 10.29
C CYS A 30 -11.03 -3.23 11.34
N GLU A 31 -12.27 -2.97 11.75
CA GLU A 31 -13.05 -3.87 12.60
C GLU A 31 -14.18 -4.52 11.78
N TYR A 32 -14.78 -3.76 10.86
CA TYR A 32 -15.84 -4.18 9.97
C TYR A 32 -15.47 -3.95 8.50
N ASP A 33 -16.15 -4.64 7.58
CA ASP A 33 -15.95 -4.44 6.13
C ASP A 33 -16.24 -2.99 5.69
N ASP A 34 -17.14 -2.29 6.40
CA ASP A 34 -17.50 -0.88 6.14
C ASP A 34 -16.41 0.13 6.51
N ASP A 35 -15.45 -0.26 7.37
CA ASP A 35 -14.28 0.57 7.68
C ASP A 35 -13.29 0.60 6.51
N CYS A 36 -13.41 -0.33 5.57
CA CYS A 36 -12.57 -0.41 4.40
C CYS A 36 -13.01 0.56 3.30
N PRO A 37 -12.07 1.03 2.46
CA PRO A 37 -12.42 1.90 1.34
C PRO A 37 -13.45 1.24 0.43
N LYS A 38 -14.34 2.06 -0.12
CA LYS A 38 -15.41 1.59 -1.00
C LYS A 38 -14.86 0.71 -2.12
N SER A 39 -15.55 -0.40 -2.33
CA SER A 39 -15.26 -1.29 -3.44
C SER A 39 -15.36 -0.54 -4.77
N THR A 40 -14.36 -0.72 -5.63
CA THR A 40 -14.37 -0.24 -7.02
C THR A 40 -14.81 -1.39 -7.94
N SER A 41 -15.22 -1.10 -9.17
CA SER A 41 -15.65 -2.11 -10.16
C SER A 41 -14.67 -3.30 -10.35
N LYS A 42 -13.38 -3.12 -10.06
CA LYS A 42 -12.35 -4.16 -10.19
C LYS A 42 -11.84 -4.73 -8.86
N ARG A 43 -12.17 -4.10 -7.73
CA ARG A 43 -11.60 -4.45 -6.41
C ARG A 43 -12.63 -4.27 -5.32
N THR A 44 -12.89 -5.36 -4.60
CA THR A 44 -13.64 -5.32 -3.33
C THR A 44 -12.67 -5.39 -2.17
N TYR A 45 -12.87 -4.54 -1.18
CA TYR A 45 -12.10 -4.58 0.07
C TYR A 45 -12.95 -5.27 1.13
N ARG A 46 -12.32 -6.16 1.91
CA ARG A 46 -12.92 -6.78 3.10
C ARG A 46 -11.95 -6.72 4.26
N CYS A 47 -12.48 -6.58 5.45
CA CYS A 47 -11.74 -6.62 6.69
C CYS A 47 -11.41 -8.05 7.08
N ILE A 48 -10.13 -8.42 7.00
CA ILE A 48 -9.66 -9.77 7.32
C ILE A 48 -8.43 -9.66 8.19
N ASN A 49 -8.45 -10.35 9.33
CA ASN A 49 -7.41 -10.23 10.35
C ASN A 49 -7.16 -8.77 10.76
N LYS A 50 -8.25 -8.01 10.92
CA LYS A 50 -8.25 -6.57 11.24
C LYS A 50 -7.56 -5.68 10.21
N LYS A 51 -7.44 -6.13 8.96
CA LYS A 51 -6.80 -5.39 7.88
C LYS A 51 -7.63 -5.43 6.60
N CYS A 52 -7.74 -4.30 5.91
CA CYS A 52 -8.49 -4.20 4.66
C CYS A 52 -7.80 -4.88 3.49
N ARG A 53 -8.19 -6.11 3.14
CA ARG A 53 -7.59 -6.87 2.04
C ARG A 53 -8.38 -6.69 0.75
N SER A 54 -7.71 -6.34 -0.33
CA SER A 54 -8.34 -6.24 -1.65
C SER A 54 -8.46 -7.61 -2.33
N TYR A 55 -9.64 -7.90 -2.84
CA TYR A 55 -9.93 -9.05 -3.70
C TYR A 55 -10.28 -8.55 -5.09
N PHE A 56 -9.78 -9.25 -6.10
CA PHE A 56 -10.23 -9.03 -7.47
C PHE A 56 -11.61 -9.67 -7.61
N THR A 57 -12.64 -8.85 -7.76
CA THR A 57 -13.94 -9.38 -8.19
C THR A 57 -13.81 -9.78 -9.64
N ARG A 58 -14.02 -11.07 -9.97
CA ARG A 58 -14.32 -11.43 -11.36
C ARG A 58 -15.63 -10.73 -11.69
N VAL A 59 -15.57 -9.63 -12.43
CA VAL A 59 -16.71 -9.13 -13.17
C VAL A 59 -16.90 -10.11 -14.31
N GLU A 60 -17.77 -11.11 -14.13
CA GLU A 60 -18.43 -11.70 -15.29
C GLU A 60 -19.28 -10.61 -15.94
N LYS A 61 -19.18 -10.60 -17.27
CA LYS A 61 -19.49 -9.54 -18.21
C LYS A 61 -20.93 -9.01 -18.15
#